data_AF-A0A377LTJ6-F1
#
_entry.id   AF-A0A377LTJ6-F1
#
_cell.length_a   1.000
_cell.length_b   1.000
_cell.length_c   1.000
_cell.angle_alpha   90.00
_cell.angle_beta   90.00
_cell.angle_gamma   90.00
#
_symmetry.space_group_name_H-M   'P 1'
#
loop_
_entity.id
_entity.type
_entity.pdbx_description
1 polymer ?
#
loop_
_entity_poly.entity_id
_entity_poly.type
_entity_poly.pdbx_seq_one_letter_code
_entity_poly.pdbx_strand_id
1 'polypeptide(L)'
;MAIKVSNLTLDGKSYNVGKTTDQVNFTPDTDNGSSLYIRNNEAVVAVENGRVPSGQQMNFTVTIFPVLNDSAFNHISDQTALETDLTWQLLKK
;
A
#
# COMPACT_ATOMS: atom_id res chain seq x y z
N MET A 1 5.73 10.59 -5.48
CA MET A 1 5.12 9.29 -5.80
C MET A 1 4.01 9.03 -4.79
N ALA A 2 2.81 8.69 -5.26
CA ALA A 2 1.73 8.24 -4.39
C ALA A 2 1.58 6.71 -4.53
N ILE A 3 1.40 6.02 -3.40
CA ILE A 3 1.08 4.60 -3.35
C ILE A 3 -0.28 4.47 -2.68
N LYS A 4 -1.25 3.87 -3.38
CA LYS A 4 -2.57 3.57 -2.84
C LYS A 4 -2.71 2.07 -2.62
N VAL A 5 -3.29 1.69 -1.50
CA VAL A 5 -3.66 0.31 -1.17
C VAL A 5 -5.17 0.19 -1.07
N SER A 6 -5.73 -0.87 -1.65
CA SER A 6 -7.18 -1.13 -1.66
C SER A 6 -7.50 -2.64 -1.72
N ASN A 7 -8.78 -2.98 -1.64
CA ASN A 7 -9.29 -4.36 -1.81
C ASN A 7 -8.60 -5.37 -0.89
N LEU A 8 -8.38 -4.98 0.38
CA LEU A 8 -7.71 -5.85 1.33
C LEU A 8 -8.63 -6.98 1.75
N THR A 9 -8.12 -8.20 1.64
CA THR A 9 -8.71 -9.41 2.19
C THR A 9 -7.72 -10.11 3.10
N LEU A 10 -8.22 -10.73 4.15
CA LEU A 10 -7.47 -11.63 5.02
C LEU A 10 -8.25 -12.95 5.09
N ASP A 11 -7.59 -14.04 4.69
CA ASP A 11 -8.19 -15.38 4.57
C ASP A 11 -9.48 -15.38 3.74
N GLY A 12 -9.55 -14.53 2.71
CA GLY A 12 -10.68 -14.40 1.79
C GLY A 12 -11.83 -13.49 2.27
N LYS A 13 -11.82 -13.02 3.53
CA LYS A 13 -12.79 -12.03 4.03
C LYS A 13 -12.27 -10.61 3.78
N SER A 14 -13.14 -9.70 3.34
CA SER A 14 -12.80 -8.29 3.16
C SER A 14 -12.66 -7.55 4.49
N TYR A 15 -11.67 -6.66 4.55
CA TYR A 15 -11.40 -5.80 5.71
C TYR A 15 -11.15 -4.36 5.28
N ASN A 16 -11.24 -3.43 6.24
CA ASN A 16 -10.73 -2.09 6.01
C ASN A 16 -9.22 -2.15 5.85
N VAL A 17 -8.69 -1.23 5.05
CA VAL A 17 -7.25 -1.02 4.97
C VAL A 17 -6.89 -0.13 6.14
N GLY A 18 -5.87 -0.53 6.90
CA GLY A 18 -5.24 0.31 7.90
C GLY A 18 -3.76 0.47 7.61
N LYS A 19 -3.16 1.39 8.35
CA LYS A 19 -1.74 1.60 8.36
C LYS A 19 -1.22 1.82 9.77
N THR A 20 0.06 1.56 9.96
CA THR A 20 0.73 1.75 11.25
C THR A 20 2.19 2.11 11.03
N THR A 21 2.73 2.94 11.93
CA THR A 21 4.18 3.13 12.07
C THR A 21 4.79 2.21 13.13
N ASP A 22 3.97 1.56 13.96
CA ASP A 22 4.38 0.55 14.95
C ASP A 22 4.48 -0.83 14.28
N GLN A 23 5.66 -1.12 13.75
CA GLN A 23 5.97 -2.38 13.07
C GLN A 23 6.23 -3.56 14.03
N VAL A 24 6.02 -3.39 15.34
CA VAL A 24 6.19 -4.44 16.35
C VAL A 24 4.84 -4.92 16.86
N ASN A 25 3.99 -3.99 17.33
CA ASN A 25 2.69 -4.37 17.87
C ASN A 25 1.56 -4.28 16.83
N PHE A 26 1.83 -3.62 15.69
CA PHE A 26 0.90 -3.38 14.60
C PHE A 26 -0.34 -2.60 15.02
N THR A 27 -0.16 -1.60 15.89
CA THR A 27 -1.27 -0.75 16.37
C THR A 27 -1.75 0.16 15.23
N PRO A 28 -2.99 0.03 14.70
CA PRO A 28 -3.42 0.84 13.57
C PRO A 28 -3.53 2.33 13.92
N ASP A 29 -3.01 3.20 13.06
CA ASP A 29 -3.10 4.66 13.23
C ASP A 29 -4.52 5.17 12.91
N THR A 30 -5.19 4.51 11.95
CA THR A 30 -6.54 4.86 11.48
C THR A 30 -7.30 3.63 11.02
N ASP A 31 -8.62 3.60 11.25
CA ASP A 31 -9.56 2.61 10.71
C ASP A 31 -10.34 3.24 9.54
N ASN A 32 -9.62 3.58 8.46
CA ASN A 32 -10.16 4.41 7.38
C ASN A 32 -10.41 3.58 6.11
N GLY A 33 -11.66 3.13 5.95
CA GLY A 33 -12.28 2.81 4.66
C GLY A 33 -11.62 1.71 3.81
N SER A 34 -12.16 1.52 2.60
CA SER A 34 -11.78 0.46 1.67
C SER A 34 -10.44 0.70 0.95
N SER A 35 -9.82 1.86 1.12
CA SER A 35 -8.51 2.19 0.53
C SER A 35 -7.82 3.37 1.21
N LEU A 36 -6.48 3.40 1.17
CA LEU A 36 -5.69 4.50 1.71
C LEU A 36 -4.35 4.71 1.00
N TYR A 37 -3.77 5.89 1.19
CA TYR A 37 -2.43 6.22 0.72
C TYR A 37 -1.39 5.89 1.78
N ILE A 38 -0.34 5.20 1.35
CA ILE A 38 0.81 4.80 2.16
C ILE A 38 1.96 5.78 1.94
N ARG A 39 2.60 6.19 3.04
CA ARG A 39 3.80 7.02 3.09
C ARG A 39 5.00 6.20 3.55
N ASN A 40 6.16 6.84 3.54
CA ASN A 40 7.38 6.20 4.00
C ASN A 40 7.25 5.76 5.47
N ASN A 41 7.80 4.59 5.79
CA ASN A 41 7.77 3.95 7.11
C ASN A 41 6.38 3.51 7.63
N GLU A 42 5.33 3.52 6.78
CA GLU A 42 4.02 2.99 7.12
C GLU A 42 3.88 1.54 6.63
N ALA A 43 3.44 0.64 7.51
CA ALA A 43 3.07 -0.73 7.17
C ALA A 43 1.57 -0.84 6.90
N VAL A 44 1.16 -1.70 5.97
CA VAL A 44 -0.23 -2.02 5.67
C VAL A 44 -0.74 -3.08 6.65
N VAL A 45 -1.92 -2.87 7.22
CA VAL A 45 -2.59 -3.84 8.08
C VAL A 45 -4.05 -3.99 7.71
N ALA A 46 -4.61 -5.19 7.91
CA ALA A 46 -6.06 -5.36 7.95
C ALA A 46 -6.61 -4.72 9.23
N VAL A 47 -7.79 -4.10 9.17
CA VAL A 47 -8.44 -3.55 10.36
C VAL A 47 -9.91 -3.98 10.44
N GLU A 48 -10.30 -4.40 11.63
CA GLU A 48 -11.70 -4.61 12.03
C GLU A 48 -11.89 -4.07 13.45
N ASN A 49 -12.84 -3.16 13.64
CA ASN A 49 -13.14 -2.55 14.93
C ASN A 49 -11.88 -1.95 15.61
N GLY A 50 -11.06 -1.23 14.85
CA GLY A 50 -9.82 -0.60 15.34
C GLY A 50 -8.70 -1.57 15.76
N ARG A 51 -8.76 -2.85 15.37
CA ARG A 51 -7.75 -3.87 15.71
C ARG A 51 -7.28 -4.61 14.47
N VAL A 52 -6.05 -5.12 14.52
CA VAL A 52 -5.52 -6.04 13.50
C VAL A 52 -6.04 -7.45 13.80
N PRO A 53 -6.87 -8.04 12.92
CA PRO A 53 -7.35 -9.41 13.09
C PRO A 53 -6.22 -10.41 12.86
N SER A 54 -6.40 -11.63 13.40
CA SER A 54 -5.50 -12.76 13.11
C SER A 54 -5.88 -13.40 11.78
N GLY A 55 -4.89 -13.81 11.00
CA GLY A 55 -5.07 -14.55 9.75
C GLY A 55 -3.74 -14.97 9.14
N GLN A 56 -3.79 -15.74 8.06
CA GLN A 56 -2.60 -16.38 7.48
C GLN A 56 -2.23 -15.81 6.11
N GLN A 57 -3.24 -15.45 5.31
CA GLN A 57 -3.05 -14.96 3.95
C GLN A 57 -3.72 -13.60 3.78
N MET A 58 -2.89 -12.58 3.55
CA MET A 58 -3.36 -11.25 3.18
C MET A 58 -3.23 -11.05 1.67
N ASN A 59 -4.30 -10.58 1.02
CA ASN A 59 -4.25 -10.12 -0.36
C ASN A 59 -4.74 -8.67 -0.41
N PHE A 60 -4.08 -7.83 -1.21
CA PHE A 60 -4.46 -6.43 -1.42
C PHE A 60 -4.00 -5.97 -2.81
N THR A 61 -4.56 -4.86 -3.27
CA THR A 61 -4.15 -4.19 -4.51
C THR A 61 -3.28 -2.99 -4.17
N VAL A 62 -2.17 -2.85 -4.90
CA VAL A 62 -1.31 -1.66 -4.85
C VAL A 62 -1.43 -0.92 -6.17
N THR A 63 -1.68 0.38 -6.11
CA THR A 63 -1.64 1.28 -7.27
C THR A 63 -0.53 2.31 -7.04
N ILE A 64 0.43 2.34 -7.96
CA ILE A 64 1.55 3.30 -7.96
C ILE A 64 1.26 4.35 -9.02
N PHE A 65 1.42 5.62 -8.65
CA PHE A 65 1.23 6.76 -9.55
C PHE A 65 2.58 7.42 -9.83
N PRO A 66 3.39 6.90 -10.77
CA PRO A 66 4.58 7.60 -11.25
C PRO A 66 4.14 8.87 -11.97
N VAL A 67 4.82 9.98 -11.68
CA VAL A 67 4.58 11.27 -12.33
C VAL A 67 5.85 11.63 -13.06
N LEU A 68 5.76 11.76 -14.38
CA LEU A 68 6.83 12.27 -15.22
C LEU A 68 6.48 13.70 -15.62
N ASN A 69 7.49 14.55 -15.76
CA ASN A 69 7.29 15.93 -16.17
C ASN A 69 7.12 15.99 -17.70
N ASP A 70 6.00 16.51 -18.19
CA ASP A 70 5.70 16.62 -19.63
C ASP A 70 6.77 17.38 -20.42
N SER A 71 7.40 18.38 -19.80
CA SER A 71 8.49 19.13 -20.44
C SER A 71 9.73 18.30 -20.73
N ALA A 72 9.91 17.17 -20.02
CA ALA A 72 10.97 16.22 -20.28
C ALA A 72 10.75 15.42 -21.57
N PHE A 73 9.56 15.45 -22.17
CA PHE A 73 9.21 14.68 -23.38
C PHE A 73 9.00 15.55 -24.63
N ASN A 74 9.15 16.87 -24.50
CA ASN A 74 9.07 17.76 -25.65
C ASN A 74 10.34 17.62 -26.52
N HIS A 75 10.17 17.31 -27.80
CA HIS A 75 11.22 17.21 -28.84
C HIS A 75 12.17 16.01 -28.73
N ILE A 76 11.83 14.97 -27.98
CA ILE A 76 12.52 13.67 -28.03
C ILE A 76 11.62 12.61 -28.66
N SER A 77 12.14 11.91 -29.66
CA SER A 77 11.47 10.78 -30.32
C SER A 77 11.64 9.45 -29.57
N ASP A 78 12.39 9.46 -28.47
CA ASP A 78 12.72 8.26 -27.70
C ASP A 78 11.52 7.76 -26.88
N GLN A 79 11.43 6.45 -26.76
CA GLN A 79 10.39 5.78 -25.98
C GLN A 79 10.53 6.12 -24.50
N THR A 80 9.43 6.54 -23.88
CA THR A 80 9.29 6.64 -22.44
C THR A 80 9.30 5.24 -21.82
N ALA A 81 10.46 4.77 -21.39
CA ALA A 81 10.56 3.57 -20.56
C ALA A 81 10.31 3.95 -19.09
N LEU A 82 9.30 3.33 -18.47
CA LEU A 82 9.16 3.32 -17.01
C LEU A 82 9.84 2.07 -16.47
N GLU A 83 10.88 2.26 -15.66
CA GLU A 83 11.53 1.19 -14.90
C GLU A 83 11.22 1.41 -13.40
N THR A 84 10.92 0.31 -12.69
CA THR A 84 10.57 0.36 -11.27
C THR A 84 11.10 -0.87 -10.55
N ASP A 85 11.85 -0.64 -9.47
CA ASP A 85 12.24 -1.69 -8.53
C ASP A 85 11.31 -1.68 -7.32
N LEU A 86 10.60 -2.80 -7.10
CA LEU A 86 9.66 -2.95 -5.99
C LEU A 86 10.11 -4.07 -5.07
N THR A 87 10.25 -3.76 -3.78
CA THR A 87 10.57 -4.74 -2.74
C THR A 87 9.44 -4.78 -1.71
N TRP A 88 9.07 -5.99 -1.30
CA TRP A 88 8.07 -6.23 -0.27
C TRP A 88 8.71 -7.01 0.87
N GLN A 89 8.40 -6.62 2.11
CA GLN A 89 8.79 -7.35 3.30
C GLN A 89 7.55 -7.75 4.08
N LEU A 90 7.40 -9.05 4.34
CA LEU A 90 6.34 -9.56 5.18
C LEU A 90 6.75 -9.43 6.65
N LEU A 91 6.01 -8.66 7.42
CA LEU A 91 6.16 -8.56 8.88
C LEU A 91 5.20 -9.54 9.56
N LYS A 92 5.69 -10.26 10.56
CA LYS A 92 4.96 -11.25 11.34
C LYS A 92 5.29 -11.06 12.83
N LYS A 93 4.31 -11.33 13.70
CA LYS A 93 4.60 -11.54 15.13
C LYS A 93 5.18 -12.92 15.37
#